data_AF-A0A674EMC3-F1
#
_entry.id   AF-A0A674EMC3-F1
#
_cell.length_a   1.000
_cell.length_b   1.000
_cell.length_c   1.000
_cell.angle_alpha   90.00
_cell.angle_beta   90.00
_cell.angle_gamma   90.00
#
_symmetry.space_group_name_H-M   'P 1'
#
loop_
_entity.id
_entity.type
_entity.pdbx_description
1 polymer ?
#
loop_
_entity_poly.entity_id
_entity_poly.type
_entity_poly.pdbx_seq_one_letter_code
_entity_poly.pdbx_strand_id
1 'polypeptide(L)'
;MVVSPGQSHLASDTKVVFTKSDRDYSIFYDVQIFYYLWYGTPQMDGKYIHWDHVLVPHWDPKIAPSHAKGRHTPPEDIASSFFPELGPYSSRDPSVLESHMSQIEAAAAGVLVLSWYPPGIADNHGEPCEDLVPAVMDAAHRHSIKVTGERTGMFLQFMVLY
;
A
#
# COMPACT_ATOMS: atom_id res chain seq x y z
N MET A 1 22.39 21.99 49.80
CA MET A 1 22.58 20.62 49.25
C MET A 1 21.20 19.97 49.21
N VAL A 2 20.63 19.41 48.15
CA VAL A 2 20.94 19.22 46.73
C VAL A 2 19.57 18.93 46.08
N VAL A 3 19.39 19.38 44.83
CA VAL A 3 18.26 19.09 43.94
C VAL A 3 18.25 17.61 43.51
N SER A 4 17.07 16.98 43.36
CA SER A 4 16.67 16.35 42.08
C SER A 4 15.28 15.69 42.12
N PRO A 5 14.36 16.15 41.25
CA PRO A 5 13.20 15.40 40.79
C PRO A 5 13.53 14.60 39.51
N GLY A 6 12.84 13.49 39.27
CA GLY A 6 13.04 12.73 38.03
C GLY A 6 12.16 11.49 37.90
N GLN A 7 10.91 11.70 37.49
CA GLN A 7 10.20 10.70 36.68
C GLN A 7 9.84 11.37 35.37
N SER A 8 10.71 11.15 34.38
CA SER A 8 10.51 11.54 33.00
C SER A 8 9.36 10.71 32.42
N HIS A 9 8.21 11.35 32.22
CA HIS A 9 7.28 10.91 31.20
C HIS A 9 8.00 11.01 29.86
N LEU A 10 8.26 9.88 29.19
CA LEU A 10 8.57 9.89 27.77
C LEU A 10 7.32 10.38 27.06
N ALA A 11 7.25 11.69 26.82
CA ALA A 11 6.36 12.23 25.81
C ALA A 11 6.89 11.75 24.45
N SER A 12 6.10 10.96 23.73
CA SER A 12 6.38 10.69 22.33
C SER A 12 6.24 12.03 21.60
N ASP A 13 7.31 12.47 20.94
CA ASP A 13 7.40 13.69 20.12
C ASP A 13 6.58 13.59 18.82
N THR A 14 5.54 12.76 18.83
CA THR A 14 4.65 12.58 17.71
C THR A 14 3.76 13.81 17.61
N LYS A 15 4.01 14.61 16.57
CA LYS A 15 3.31 15.87 16.33
C LYS A 15 1.87 15.58 15.90
N VAL A 16 0.96 15.48 16.87
CA VAL A 16 -0.50 15.49 16.63
C VAL A 16 -0.86 16.86 16.10
N VAL A 17 -1.25 16.95 14.83
CA VAL A 17 -1.65 18.21 14.21
C VAL A 17 -3.05 18.00 13.63
N PHE A 18 -4.02 18.76 14.13
CA PHE A 18 -5.45 18.73 13.80
C PHE A 18 -6.24 17.52 14.31
N THR A 19 -6.79 17.68 15.51
CA THR A 19 -8.09 17.10 15.87
C THR A 19 -9.18 17.90 15.16
N LYS A 20 -9.87 17.30 14.18
CA LYS A 20 -11.19 17.81 13.79
C LYS A 20 -12.07 17.68 15.04
N SER A 21 -12.76 18.74 15.46
CA SER A 21 -13.48 18.82 16.75
C SER A 21 -14.56 17.75 16.98
N ASP A 22 -14.82 16.91 15.98
CA ASP A 22 -15.90 15.92 15.96
C ASP A 22 -15.40 14.47 16.00
N ARG A 23 -14.09 14.21 16.22
CA ARG A 23 -13.52 12.85 16.15
C ARG A 23 -12.69 12.51 17.38
N ASP A 24 -13.01 11.38 18.02
CA ASP A 24 -12.40 10.87 19.26
C ASP A 24 -11.00 10.24 19.08
N TYR A 25 -10.39 10.32 17.89
CA TYR A 25 -9.07 9.75 17.61
C TYR A 25 -8.12 10.74 16.94
N SER A 26 -6.83 10.59 17.25
CA SER A 26 -5.74 11.38 16.69
C SER A 26 -5.15 10.69 15.46
N ILE A 27 -4.77 11.47 14.45
CA ILE A 27 -3.97 11.02 13.31
C ILE A 27 -2.52 11.48 13.50
N PHE A 28 -1.56 10.60 13.18
CA PHE A 28 -0.13 10.82 13.36
C PHE A 28 0.59 10.98 12.00
N TYR A 29 1.06 12.20 11.71
CA TYR A 29 1.70 12.53 10.42
C TYR A 29 3.18 12.18 10.32
N ASP A 30 3.78 11.68 11.39
CA ASP A 30 5.09 11.04 11.44
C ASP A 30 5.01 9.52 11.16
N VAL A 31 3.79 8.95 11.13
CA VAL A 31 3.53 7.57 10.73
C VAL A 31 3.16 7.52 9.25
N GLN A 32 3.87 6.68 8.50
CA GLN A 32 3.72 6.56 7.05
C GLN A 32 3.45 5.10 6.65
N ILE A 33 2.57 4.89 5.67
CA ILE A 33 2.22 3.57 5.13
C ILE A 33 2.51 3.53 3.63
N PHE A 34 3.29 2.56 3.19
CA PHE A 34 3.49 2.29 1.76
C PHE A 34 2.23 1.68 1.14
N TYR A 35 1.84 2.19 -0.03
CA TYR A 35 0.58 1.85 -0.67
C TYR A 35 0.75 1.67 -2.17
N TYR A 36 0.11 0.61 -2.70
CA TYR A 36 0.27 0.16 -4.09
C TYR A 36 -1.09 0.16 -4.81
N LEU A 37 -1.12 0.80 -5.98
CA LEU A 37 -2.32 0.98 -6.82
C LEU A 37 -2.39 0.03 -8.02
N TRP A 38 -1.63 -1.06 -7.98
CA TRP A 38 -1.38 -1.91 -9.14
C TRP A 38 -2.31 -3.12 -9.26
N TYR A 39 -3.35 -3.24 -8.43
CA TYR A 39 -4.24 -4.40 -8.44
C TYR A 39 -5.43 -4.19 -9.39
N GLY A 40 -5.83 -5.23 -10.12
CA GLY A 40 -6.94 -5.15 -11.08
C GLY A 40 -7.73 -6.44 -11.21
N THR A 41 -8.99 -6.33 -11.65
CA THR A 41 -9.95 -7.44 -11.76
C THR A 41 -10.61 -7.49 -13.13
N PRO A 42 -11.06 -8.66 -13.62
CA PRO A 42 -11.75 -8.77 -14.90
C PRO A 42 -12.97 -7.86 -15.04
N GLN A 43 -13.69 -7.62 -13.96
CA GLN A 43 -14.94 -6.86 -13.95
C GLN A 43 -14.71 -5.36 -14.21
N MET A 44 -13.59 -4.81 -13.75
CA MET A 44 -13.28 -3.37 -13.84
C MET A 44 -12.14 -3.06 -14.80
N ASP A 45 -11.15 -3.95 -14.89
CA ASP A 45 -9.89 -3.76 -15.63
C ASP A 45 -9.77 -4.70 -16.84
N GLY A 46 -10.77 -5.56 -17.08
CA GLY A 46 -10.81 -6.50 -18.22
C GLY A 46 -9.93 -7.75 -18.04
N LYS A 47 -9.03 -7.78 -17.06
CA LYS A 47 -8.23 -8.94 -16.65
C LYS A 47 -7.79 -8.79 -15.18
N TYR A 48 -7.26 -9.86 -14.61
CA TYR A 48 -6.49 -9.73 -13.37
C TYR A 48 -5.18 -9.00 -13.65
N ILE A 49 -4.78 -8.14 -12.70
CA ILE A 49 -3.51 -7.41 -12.70
C ILE A 49 -2.90 -7.57 -11.31
N HIS A 50 -1.62 -7.95 -11.23
CA HIS A 50 -0.86 -8.34 -10.03
C HIS A 50 -1.40 -9.54 -9.23
N TRP A 51 -2.72 -9.78 -9.16
CA TRP A 51 -3.27 -10.97 -8.51
C TRP A 51 -2.84 -12.26 -9.20
N ASP A 52 -2.68 -12.21 -10.51
CA ASP A 52 -2.21 -13.30 -11.36
C ASP A 52 -0.71 -13.15 -11.68
N HIS A 53 0.10 -12.73 -10.71
CA HIS A 53 1.55 -12.58 -10.94
C HIS A 53 2.19 -13.91 -11.36
N VAL A 54 3.25 -13.83 -12.16
CA VAL A 54 4.04 -15.01 -12.55
C VAL A 54 4.88 -15.51 -11.37
N LEU A 55 5.11 -16.83 -11.28
CA LEU A 55 6.07 -17.35 -10.33
C LEU A 55 7.48 -16.91 -10.76
N VAL A 56 8.17 -16.18 -9.89
CA VAL A 56 9.51 -15.68 -10.17
C VAL A 56 10.48 -16.87 -10.21
N PRO A 57 11.18 -17.11 -11.33
CA PRO A 57 12.11 -18.23 -11.42
C PRO A 57 13.29 -18.02 -10.47
N HIS A 58 13.78 -19.12 -9.89
CA HIS A 58 15.02 -19.09 -9.13
C HIS A 58 16.17 -18.58 -10.01
N TRP A 59 17.02 -17.71 -9.46
CA TRP A 59 18.11 -17.06 -10.20
C TRP A 59 19.19 -18.03 -10.70
N ASP A 60 19.46 -19.11 -9.95
CA ASP A 60 20.35 -20.21 -10.38
C ASP A 60 19.60 -21.15 -11.36
N PRO A 61 20.03 -21.24 -12.64
CA PRO A 61 19.41 -22.12 -13.63
C PRO A 61 19.45 -23.60 -13.29
N LYS A 62 20.33 -24.05 -12.39
CA LYS A 62 20.39 -25.44 -11.93
C LYS A 62 19.29 -25.76 -10.93
N ILE A 63 18.85 -24.76 -10.16
CA ILE A 63 17.81 -24.88 -9.15
C ILE A 63 16.43 -24.54 -9.75
N ALA A 64 16.36 -23.62 -10.72
CA ALA A 64 15.11 -23.22 -11.35
C ALA A 64 14.20 -24.39 -11.86
N PRO A 65 14.71 -25.53 -12.34
CA PRO A 65 13.86 -26.66 -12.73
C PRO A 65 13.15 -27.36 -11.55
N SER A 66 13.63 -27.25 -10.32
CA SER A 66 13.01 -27.87 -9.14
C SER A 66 11.91 -27.01 -8.50
N HIS A 67 11.71 -25.78 -8.97
CA HIS A 67 10.64 -24.90 -8.48
C HIS A 67 9.44 -24.90 -9.44
N ALA A 68 8.26 -24.62 -8.86
CA ALA A 68 7.05 -24.42 -9.64
C ALA A 68 7.22 -23.24 -10.61
N LYS A 69 6.59 -23.36 -11.78
CA LYS A 69 6.60 -22.37 -12.85
C LYS A 69 5.17 -22.12 -13.29
N GLY A 70 4.93 -20.96 -13.86
CA GLY A 70 3.62 -20.58 -14.38
C GLY A 70 3.15 -19.27 -13.78
N ARG A 71 1.83 -19.17 -13.61
CA ARG A 71 1.12 -17.99 -13.16
C ARG A 71 0.02 -18.41 -12.19
N HIS A 72 -0.24 -17.57 -11.19
CA HIS A 72 -1.40 -17.73 -10.33
C HIS A 72 -2.72 -17.62 -11.12
N THR A 73 -3.77 -18.32 -10.69
CA THR A 73 -5.10 -18.32 -11.34
C THR A 73 -6.19 -17.83 -10.38
N PRO A 74 -6.38 -16.51 -10.23
CA PRO A 74 -7.41 -15.96 -9.35
C PRO A 74 -8.84 -16.36 -9.78
N PRO A 75 -9.84 -16.38 -8.86
CA PRO A 75 -9.79 -15.72 -7.55
C PRO A 75 -9.27 -16.57 -6.38
N GLU A 76 -9.27 -17.90 -6.47
CA GLU A 76 -8.85 -18.77 -5.36
C GLU A 76 -7.31 -18.92 -5.26
N ASP A 77 -6.60 -18.84 -6.38
CA ASP A 77 -5.15 -18.91 -6.46
C ASP A 77 -4.58 -17.53 -6.83
N ILE A 78 -4.20 -16.74 -5.81
CA ILE A 78 -3.61 -15.40 -6.00
C ILE A 78 -2.12 -15.39 -5.67
N ALA A 79 -1.40 -14.43 -6.22
CA ALA A 79 0.01 -14.16 -5.96
C ALA A 79 0.28 -13.55 -4.58
N SER A 80 -0.17 -14.23 -3.53
CA SER A 80 0.04 -13.84 -2.14
C SER A 80 -0.06 -15.07 -1.24
N SER A 81 0.73 -15.10 -0.17
CA SER A 81 0.57 -16.10 0.90
C SER A 81 -0.62 -15.81 1.82
N PHE A 82 -1.19 -14.61 1.73
CA PHE A 82 -2.35 -14.16 2.52
C PHE A 82 -3.51 -13.79 1.58
N PHE A 83 -4.74 -13.98 2.05
CA PHE A 83 -5.94 -13.63 1.29
C PHE A 83 -6.56 -12.33 1.83
N PRO A 84 -6.76 -11.29 1.00
CA PRO A 84 -7.38 -10.04 1.45
C PRO A 84 -8.86 -10.24 1.79
N GLU A 85 -9.34 -9.58 2.85
CA GLU A 85 -10.76 -9.62 3.24
C GLU A 85 -11.68 -9.08 2.14
N LEU A 86 -11.22 -8.06 1.39
CA LEU A 86 -11.92 -7.51 0.22
C LEU A 86 -11.88 -8.43 -1.01
N GLY A 87 -11.25 -9.60 -0.92
CA GLY A 87 -10.97 -10.47 -2.06
C GLY A 87 -10.00 -9.85 -3.07
N PRO A 88 -9.76 -10.50 -4.22
CA PRO A 88 -8.98 -9.92 -5.29
C PRO A 88 -9.71 -8.69 -5.84
N TYR A 89 -9.30 -7.51 -5.39
CA TYR A 89 -9.96 -6.23 -5.68
C TYR A 89 -9.30 -5.47 -6.82
N SER A 90 -10.00 -4.48 -7.39
CA SER A 90 -9.38 -3.49 -8.27
C SER A 90 -8.97 -2.26 -7.46
N SER A 91 -7.75 -1.78 -7.67
CA SER A 91 -7.29 -0.49 -7.15
C SER A 91 -8.04 0.69 -7.78
N ARG A 92 -8.74 0.48 -8.89
CA ARG A 92 -9.61 1.48 -9.53
C ARG A 92 -10.99 1.60 -8.88
N ASP A 93 -11.38 0.65 -8.02
CA ASP A 93 -12.69 0.65 -7.40
C ASP A 93 -12.79 1.73 -6.31
N PRO A 94 -13.68 2.72 -6.44
CA PRO A 94 -13.84 3.78 -5.45
C PRO A 94 -14.21 3.27 -4.06
N SER A 95 -14.96 2.16 -3.98
CA SER A 95 -15.36 1.56 -2.70
C SER A 95 -14.18 0.90 -1.98
N VAL A 96 -13.24 0.35 -2.74
CA VAL A 96 -11.98 -0.21 -2.22
C VAL A 96 -11.08 0.92 -1.72
N LEU A 97 -10.95 2.01 -2.49
CA LEU A 97 -10.17 3.17 -2.07
C LEU A 97 -10.70 3.76 -0.74
N GLU A 98 -12.02 3.94 -0.63
CA GLU A 98 -12.63 4.46 0.60
C GLU A 98 -12.41 3.49 1.78
N SER A 99 -12.57 2.18 1.55
CA SER A 99 -12.31 1.16 2.57
C SER A 99 -10.86 1.19 3.06
N HIS A 100 -9.89 1.33 2.16
CA HIS A 100 -8.48 1.46 2.52
C HIS A 100 -8.20 2.73 3.32
N MET A 101 -8.73 3.88 2.92
CA MET A 101 -8.54 5.12 3.68
C MET A 101 -9.15 5.03 5.08
N SER A 102 -10.31 4.38 5.22
CA SER A 102 -10.91 4.10 6.53
C SER A 102 -10.02 3.18 7.40
N GLN A 103 -9.40 2.15 6.82
CA GLN A 103 -8.45 1.28 7.54
C GLN A 103 -7.18 2.03 7.97
N ILE A 104 -6.62 2.88 7.11
CA ILE A 104 -5.43 3.70 7.41
C ILE A 104 -5.73 4.70 8.53
N GLU A 105 -6.91 5.32 8.45
CA GLU A 105 -7.42 6.22 9.48
C GLU A 105 -7.62 5.49 10.83
N ALA A 106 -8.20 4.29 10.81
CA ALA A 106 -8.33 3.45 12.00
C ALA A 106 -6.98 3.01 12.59
N ALA A 107 -5.94 2.91 11.75
CA ALA A 107 -4.55 2.69 12.16
C ALA A 107 -3.85 3.96 12.66
N ALA A 108 -4.53 5.11 12.68
CA ALA A 108 -4.00 6.42 13.07
C ALA A 108 -2.81 6.91 12.24
N ALA A 109 -2.58 6.34 11.05
CA ALA A 109 -1.50 6.75 10.16
C ALA A 109 -1.93 7.95 9.31
N GLY A 110 -1.10 9.00 9.30
CA GLY A 110 -1.43 10.27 8.64
C GLY A 110 -0.86 10.44 7.24
N VAL A 111 0.05 9.56 6.80
CA VAL A 111 0.72 9.71 5.51
C VAL A 111 0.67 8.41 4.70
N LEU A 112 0.11 8.51 3.50
CA LEU A 112 0.13 7.50 2.47
C LEU A 112 1.35 7.73 1.56
N VAL A 113 2.25 6.77 1.50
CA VAL A 113 3.40 6.76 0.58
C VAL A 113 3.01 5.95 -0.65
N LEU A 114 2.59 6.65 -1.69
CA LEU A 114 2.12 6.04 -2.92
C LEU A 114 3.29 5.58 -3.79
N SER A 115 3.35 4.28 -4.07
CA SER A 115 4.21 3.71 -5.11
C SER A 115 3.73 4.22 -6.47
N TRP A 116 4.56 5.01 -7.14
CA TRP A 116 4.20 5.73 -8.36
C TRP A 116 5.24 5.57 -9.47
N TYR A 117 4.74 5.27 -10.68
CA TYR A 117 5.50 5.33 -11.92
C TYR A 117 5.12 6.58 -12.74
N PRO A 118 6.05 7.14 -13.54
CA PRO A 118 5.72 8.18 -14.51
C PRO A 118 4.56 7.80 -15.45
N PRO A 119 3.84 8.78 -16.03
CA PRO A 119 2.73 8.49 -16.92
C PRO A 119 3.09 7.56 -18.08
N GLY A 120 2.22 6.59 -18.35
CA GLY A 120 2.43 5.55 -19.36
C GLY A 120 3.49 4.49 -19.00
N ILE A 121 4.03 4.51 -17.78
CA ILE A 121 5.02 3.54 -17.29
C ILE A 121 4.38 2.69 -16.19
N ALA A 122 4.70 1.41 -16.19
CA ALA A 122 4.35 0.44 -15.16
C ALA A 122 5.52 -0.52 -14.94
N ASP A 123 5.43 -1.38 -13.94
CA ASP A 123 6.34 -2.52 -13.84
C ASP A 123 6.06 -3.56 -14.94
N ASN A 124 6.90 -4.60 -14.99
CA ASN A 124 6.84 -5.64 -16.02
C ASN A 124 5.56 -6.50 -15.99
N HIS A 125 4.77 -6.42 -14.94
CA HIS A 125 3.61 -7.27 -14.66
C HIS A 125 2.32 -6.49 -14.38
N GLY A 126 2.39 -5.16 -14.30
CA GLY A 126 1.27 -4.26 -14.07
C GLY A 126 0.81 -3.50 -15.31
N GLU A 127 -0.04 -2.49 -15.07
CA GLU A 127 -0.47 -1.50 -16.04
C GLU A 127 -0.28 -0.08 -15.48
N PRO A 128 -0.21 0.95 -16.34
CA PRO A 128 -0.13 2.33 -15.87
C PRO A 128 -1.32 2.66 -14.95
N CYS A 129 -1.01 3.30 -13.81
CA CYS A 129 -1.96 3.61 -12.74
C CYS A 129 -1.92 5.09 -12.31
N GLU A 130 -1.21 5.94 -13.06
CA GLU A 130 -1.10 7.37 -12.79
C GLU A 130 -2.45 8.08 -12.87
N ASP A 131 -3.40 7.54 -13.64
CA ASP A 131 -4.76 8.02 -13.77
C ASP A 131 -5.54 7.97 -12.45
N LEU A 132 -5.12 7.11 -11.53
CA LEU A 132 -5.75 6.93 -10.21
C LEU A 132 -5.25 7.93 -9.15
N VAL A 133 -4.15 8.64 -9.40
CA VAL A 133 -3.56 9.57 -8.43
C VAL A 133 -4.57 10.61 -7.93
N PRO A 134 -5.36 11.29 -8.81
CA PRO A 134 -6.37 12.24 -8.35
C PRO A 134 -7.42 11.59 -7.45
N ALA A 135 -7.93 10.40 -7.81
CA ALA A 135 -8.95 9.70 -7.03
C ALA A 135 -8.45 9.31 -5.62
N VAL A 136 -7.19 8.90 -5.52
CA VAL A 136 -6.54 8.58 -4.24
C VAL A 136 -6.34 9.83 -3.40
N MET A 137 -5.90 10.94 -4.00
CA MET A 137 -5.76 12.21 -3.29
C MET A 137 -7.10 12.70 -2.73
N ASP A 138 -8.18 12.58 -3.51
CA ASP A 138 -9.52 12.95 -3.08
C ASP A 138 -10.02 12.05 -1.93
N ALA A 139 -9.78 10.73 -2.00
CA ALA A 139 -10.12 9.80 -0.94
C ALA A 139 -9.32 10.09 0.35
N ALA A 140 -8.00 10.22 0.24
CA ALA A 140 -7.14 10.53 1.38
C ALA A 140 -7.55 11.86 2.04
N HIS A 141 -7.91 12.87 1.25
CA HIS A 141 -8.37 14.16 1.78
C HIS A 141 -9.63 14.05 2.64
N ARG A 142 -10.62 13.22 2.24
CA ARG A 142 -11.84 12.97 3.04
C ARG A 142 -11.54 12.38 4.42
N HIS A 143 -10.47 11.60 4.53
CA HIS A 143 -10.00 10.98 5.77
C HIS A 143 -8.88 11.76 6.48
N SER A 144 -8.57 12.99 6.03
CA SER A 144 -7.48 13.81 6.59
C SER A 144 -6.07 13.16 6.50
N ILE A 145 -5.90 12.25 5.55
CA ILE A 145 -4.62 11.58 5.25
C ILE A 145 -3.88 12.41 4.19
N LYS A 146 -2.57 12.60 4.38
CA LYS A 146 -1.69 13.23 3.39
C LYS A 146 -1.12 12.17 2.45
N VAL A 147 -0.85 12.56 1.20
CA VAL A 147 -0.21 11.69 0.21
C VAL A 147 1.17 12.22 -0.13
N THR A 148 2.15 11.33 -0.19
CA THR A 148 3.47 11.57 -0.77
C THR A 148 3.77 10.47 -1.79
N GLY A 149 4.64 10.75 -2.77
CA GLY A 149 5.00 9.79 -3.81
C GLY A 149 6.38 9.17 -3.58
N GLU A 150 6.50 7.88 -3.79
CA GLU A 150 7.77 7.17 -3.98
C GLU A 150 7.87 6.74 -5.44
N ARG A 151 8.99 7.08 -6.10
CA ARG A 151 9.19 6.70 -7.49
C ARG A 151 9.60 5.23 -7.54
N THR A 152 8.71 4.38 -8.05
CA THR A 152 8.93 2.95 -8.13
C THR A 152 10.06 2.65 -9.11
N GLY A 153 11.12 2.01 -8.61
CA GLY A 153 12.38 1.75 -9.34
C GLY A 153 13.61 1.77 -8.43
N MET A 154 13.50 2.29 -7.20
CA MET A 154 14.60 2.32 -6.23
C MET A 154 14.43 1.30 -5.07
N PHE A 155 13.19 0.84 -4.77
CA PHE A 155 12.91 -0.02 -3.62
C PHE A 155 12.32 -1.41 -3.91
N LEU A 156 11.70 -1.63 -5.08
CA LEU A 156 10.89 -2.84 -5.29
C LEU A 156 11.71 -4.15 -5.40
N GLN A 157 13.04 -4.06 -5.58
CA GLN A 157 13.89 -5.25 -5.61
C GLN A 157 14.05 -5.92 -4.24
N PHE A 158 13.66 -5.27 -3.14
CA PHE A 158 13.82 -5.80 -1.78
C PHE A 158 12.56 -6.44 -1.17
N MET A 159 11.35 -6.17 -1.67
CA MET A 159 10.11 -6.69 -1.05
C MET A 159 9.60 -8.02 -1.64
N VAL A 160 10.05 -8.42 -2.84
CA VAL A 160 9.63 -9.68 -3.49
C VAL A 160 10.62 -10.83 -3.22
N LEU A 161 11.65 -10.60 -2.40
CA LEU A 161 12.65 -11.60 -2.03
C LEU A 161 12.51 -11.99 -0.55
N TYR A 162 11.56 -12.88 -0.24
CA TYR A 162 11.62 -13.76 0.93
C TYR A 162 11.09 -15.14 0.57
#